data_AF-A0A519PQ71-F1
#
_entry.id   AF-A0A519PQ71-F1
#
_cell.length_a   1.000
_cell.length_b   1.000
_cell.length_c   1.000
_cell.angle_alpha   90.00
_cell.angle_beta   90.00
_cell.angle_gamma   90.00
#
_symmetry.space_group_name_H-M   'P 1'
#
loop_
_entity.id
_entity.type
_entity.pdbx_description
1 polymer ?
#
loop_
_entity_poly.entity_id
_entity_poly.type
_entity_poly.pdbx_seq_one_letter_code
_entity_poly.pdbx_strand_id
1 'polypeptide(L)'
;MARVARKTGVELGLHIASLAWTHPATARLRGGIIAAAGIALAIALATYNASDPSLNAASALSPSNVLGAPGATAADIGIQSLGLAAGVAALLMVVFGLGRATTPQPDQNRKKLRIRALVGTLGVLALAGLLAAPPAPAAWPLAKGLGGFWGDGVLHGLAGVFSYAHI
;
A
#
# COMPACT_ATOMS: atom_id res chain seq x y z
N MET A 1 6.26 42.94 30.93
CA MET A 1 7.37 41.95 30.97
C MET A 1 6.78 40.57 30.71
N ALA A 2 6.97 40.02 29.49
CA ALA A 2 6.45 38.70 29.15
C ALA A 2 7.34 37.60 29.76
N ARG A 3 6.80 36.82 30.69
CA ARG A 3 7.48 35.60 31.18
C ARG A 3 7.58 34.61 30.02
N VAL A 4 8.79 34.44 29.48
CA VAL A 4 9.12 33.33 28.60
C VAL A 4 9.02 32.06 29.45
N ALA A 5 7.91 31.35 29.33
CA ALA A 5 7.74 30.05 29.98
C ALA A 5 8.85 29.13 29.45
N ARG A 6 9.77 28.72 30.34
CA ARG A 6 10.79 27.71 30.00
C ARG A 6 10.04 26.42 29.69
N LYS A 7 10.08 25.98 28.43
CA LYS A 7 9.62 24.65 28.05
C LYS A 7 10.36 23.62 28.91
N THR A 8 9.63 22.67 29.47
CA THR A 8 10.23 21.55 30.22
C THR A 8 11.14 20.73 29.29
N GLY A 9 12.09 19.95 29.85
CA GLY A 9 13.02 19.14 29.03
C GLY A 9 12.30 18.21 28.04
N VAL A 10 11.13 17.69 28.42
CA VAL A 10 10.27 16.86 27.57
C VAL A 10 9.64 17.67 26.42
N GLU A 11 9.10 18.86 26.71
CA GLU A 11 8.53 19.73 25.67
C GLU A 11 9.58 20.21 24.67
N LEU A 12 10.81 20.46 25.13
CA LEU A 12 11.93 20.78 24.25
C LEU A 12 12.28 19.58 23.35
N GLY A 13 12.36 18.38 23.92
CA GLY A 13 12.60 17.15 23.16
C GLY A 13 11.54 16.88 22.09
N LEU A 14 10.25 16.98 22.44
CA LEU A 14 9.15 16.84 21.50
C LEU A 14 9.17 17.92 20.40
N HIS A 15 9.57 19.14 20.75
CA HIS A 15 9.70 20.23 19.79
C HIS A 15 10.81 19.96 18.77
N ILE A 16 11.99 19.51 19.23
CA ILE A 16 13.12 19.14 18.36
C ILE A 16 12.71 17.97 17.44
N ALA A 17 12.04 16.96 17.98
CA ALA A 17 11.55 15.83 17.18
C ALA A 17 10.54 16.28 16.10
N SER A 18 9.62 17.19 16.43
CA SER A 18 8.68 17.76 15.47
C SER A 18 9.38 18.56 14.36
N LEU A 19 10.38 19.36 14.71
CA LEU A 19 11.20 20.10 13.74
C LEU A 19 11.97 19.16 12.80
N ALA A 20 12.60 18.11 13.35
CA ALA A 20 13.29 17.10 12.56
C ALA A 20 12.33 16.34 11.62
N TRP A 21 11.10 16.05 12.08
CA TRP A 21 10.09 15.35 11.30
C TRP A 21 9.48 16.19 10.18
N THR A 22 9.39 17.50 10.39
CA THR A 22 8.94 18.48 9.40
C THR A 22 10.06 18.96 8.50
N HIS A 23 11.30 18.54 8.74
CA HIS A 23 12.42 18.92 7.89
C HIS A 23 12.21 18.38 6.45
N PRO A 24 12.39 19.20 5.40
CA PRO A 24 12.19 18.78 4.02
C PRO A 24 13.01 17.55 3.61
N ALA A 25 14.24 17.42 4.12
CA ALA A 25 15.07 16.24 3.85
C ALA A 25 14.43 14.95 4.39
N THR A 26 13.89 14.97 5.62
CA THR A 26 13.16 13.85 6.23
C THR A 26 11.91 13.52 5.43
N ALA A 27 11.19 14.52 4.93
CA ALA A 27 10.04 14.31 4.06
C ALA A 27 10.41 13.65 2.73
N ARG A 28 11.53 14.05 2.11
CA ARG A 28 12.01 13.47 0.86
C ARG A 28 12.51 12.05 1.05
N LEU A 29 13.27 11.79 2.11
CA LEU A 29 13.74 10.45 2.46
C LEU A 29 12.58 9.47 2.61
N ARG A 30 11.53 9.85 3.34
CA ARG A 30 10.31 9.02 3.48
C ARG A 30 9.64 8.75 2.12
N GLY A 31 9.56 9.77 1.26
CA GLY A 31 9.08 9.60 -0.11
C GLY A 31 9.90 8.58 -0.91
N GLY A 32 11.23 8.70 -0.85
CA GLY A 32 12.17 7.78 -1.49
C GLY A 32 12.03 6.34 -0.97
N ILE A 33 11.90 6.16 0.35
CA ILE A 33 11.67 4.84 0.96
C ILE A 33 10.36 4.23 0.47
N ILE A 34 9.27 5.01 0.41
CA ILE A 34 7.97 4.53 -0.10
C ILE A 34 8.08 4.15 -1.58
N ALA A 35 8.81 4.93 -2.38
CA ALA A 35 9.01 4.61 -3.79
C ALA A 35 9.84 3.33 -3.98
N ALA A 36 10.93 3.19 -3.23
CA ALA A 36 11.76 1.98 -3.26
C ALA A 36 10.97 0.74 -2.81
N ALA A 37 10.14 0.87 -1.77
CA ALA A 37 9.25 -0.20 -1.33
C ALA A 37 8.21 -0.56 -2.41
N GLY A 38 7.66 0.43 -3.12
CA GLY A 38 6.74 0.20 -4.23
C GLY A 38 7.41 -0.54 -5.40
N ILE A 39 8.65 -0.19 -5.74
CA ILE A 39 9.44 -0.88 -6.77
C ILE A 39 9.72 -2.33 -6.34
N ALA A 40 10.17 -2.53 -5.10
CA ALA A 40 10.42 -3.86 -4.55
C ALA A 40 9.15 -4.72 -4.56
N LEU A 41 8.00 -4.15 -4.16
CA LEU A 41 6.71 -4.84 -4.22
C LEU A 41 6.31 -5.19 -5.65
N ALA A 42 6.52 -4.29 -6.62
CA ALA A 42 6.23 -4.58 -8.03
C ALA A 42 7.09 -5.72 -8.57
N ILE A 43 8.39 -5.75 -8.24
CA ILE A 43 9.29 -6.86 -8.61
C ILE A 43 8.85 -8.16 -7.93
N ALA A 44 8.49 -8.09 -6.65
CA ALA A 44 8.00 -9.25 -5.91
C ALA A 44 6.72 -9.82 -6.56
N LEU A 45 5.76 -8.97 -6.92
CA LEU A 45 4.52 -9.37 -7.59
C LEU A 45 4.77 -9.92 -8.99
N ALA A 46 5.69 -9.32 -9.76
CA ALA A 46 6.04 -9.79 -11.10
C ALA A 46 6.72 -11.17 -11.09
N THR A 47 7.33 -11.53 -9.96
CA THR A 47 7.99 -12.83 -9.74
C THR A 47 7.23 -13.68 -8.72
N TYR A 48 5.93 -13.45 -8.58
CA TYR A 48 5.07 -14.20 -7.67
C TYR A 48 4.93 -15.65 -8.12
N ASN A 49 5.06 -16.56 -7.15
CA ASN A 49 4.80 -17.98 -7.32
C ASN A 49 3.98 -18.48 -6.13
N ALA A 50 2.83 -19.09 -6.41
CA ALA A 50 1.92 -19.58 -5.37
C ALA A 50 2.49 -20.77 -4.57
N SER A 51 3.53 -21.44 -5.09
CA SER A 51 4.22 -22.53 -4.38
C SER A 51 5.40 -22.05 -3.52
N ASP A 52 5.73 -20.77 -3.55
CA ASP A 52 6.77 -20.22 -2.66
C ASP A 52 6.32 -20.25 -1.20
N PRO A 53 7.24 -20.49 -0.25
CA PRO A 53 6.92 -20.42 1.18
C PRO A 53 6.50 -19.00 1.57
N SER A 54 5.35 -18.88 2.23
CA SER A 54 4.78 -17.61 2.70
C SER A 54 4.00 -17.82 4.01
N LEU A 55 3.48 -16.73 4.58
CA LEU A 55 2.63 -16.82 5.78
C LEU A 55 1.31 -17.60 5.53
N ASN A 56 0.86 -17.65 4.28
CA ASN A 56 -0.39 -18.32 3.90
C ASN A 56 -0.15 -19.62 3.12
N ALA A 57 1.10 -19.91 2.74
CA ALA A 57 1.47 -21.10 1.98
C ALA A 57 2.67 -21.81 2.66
N ALA A 58 2.38 -22.95 3.29
CA ALA A 58 3.43 -23.83 3.81
C ALA A 58 4.09 -24.57 2.65
N SER A 59 5.40 -24.38 2.46
CA SER A 59 6.17 -25.02 1.40
C SER A 59 7.54 -25.44 1.93
N ALA A 60 8.01 -26.61 1.50
CA ALA A 60 9.37 -27.09 1.79
C ALA A 60 10.39 -26.63 0.73
N LEU A 61 9.93 -25.91 -0.30
CA LEU A 61 10.77 -25.41 -1.38
C LEU A 61 11.50 -24.13 -0.95
N SER A 62 12.66 -23.89 -1.54
CA SER A 62 13.31 -22.58 -1.47
C SER A 62 12.48 -21.53 -2.23
N PRO A 63 12.39 -20.29 -1.72
CA PRO A 63 11.64 -19.23 -2.40
C PRO A 63 12.25 -18.92 -3.77
N SER A 64 11.41 -18.95 -4.80
CA SER A 64 11.78 -18.63 -6.19
C SER A 64 11.70 -17.14 -6.52
N ASN A 65 11.01 -16.35 -5.69
CA ASN A 65 10.96 -14.90 -5.81
C ASN A 65 12.36 -14.26 -5.84
N VAL A 66 12.58 -13.31 -6.73
CA VAL A 66 13.90 -12.67 -6.92
C VAL A 66 14.37 -11.90 -5.68
N LEU A 67 13.44 -11.43 -4.84
CA LEU A 67 13.76 -10.79 -3.56
C LEU A 67 13.80 -11.78 -2.38
N GLY A 68 13.81 -13.08 -2.66
CA GLY A 68 13.85 -14.15 -1.67
C GLY A 68 12.56 -14.27 -0.84
N ALA A 69 12.67 -14.86 0.36
CA ALA A 69 11.53 -15.09 1.24
C ALA A 69 10.70 -13.84 1.59
N PRO A 70 11.30 -12.65 1.85
CA PRO A 70 10.52 -11.44 2.09
C PRO A 70 9.70 -11.00 0.88
N GLY A 71 10.26 -11.17 -0.34
CA GLY A 71 9.56 -10.88 -1.59
C GLY A 71 8.38 -11.83 -1.81
N ALA A 72 8.62 -13.13 -1.67
CA ALA A 72 7.57 -14.14 -1.76
C ALA A 72 6.41 -13.85 -0.80
N THR A 73 6.73 -13.53 0.46
CA THR A 73 5.73 -13.17 1.48
C THR A 73 4.97 -11.89 1.14
N ALA A 74 5.67 -10.84 0.70
CA ALA A 74 5.03 -9.57 0.34
C ALA A 74 4.11 -9.70 -0.88
N ALA A 75 4.56 -10.45 -1.90
CA ALA A 75 3.78 -10.73 -3.09
C ALA A 75 2.52 -11.53 -2.75
N ASP A 76 2.66 -12.57 -1.92
CA ASP A 76 1.53 -13.38 -1.46
C ASP A 76 0.50 -12.55 -0.68
N ILE A 77 0.94 -11.73 0.28
CA ILE A 77 0.04 -10.81 1.00
C ILE A 77 -0.68 -9.87 0.02
N GLY A 78 0.04 -9.33 -0.96
CA GLY A 78 -0.53 -8.44 -1.99
C GLY A 78 -1.61 -9.13 -2.82
N ILE A 79 -1.29 -10.27 -3.42
CA ILE A 79 -2.19 -11.04 -4.28
C ILE A 79 -3.39 -11.56 -3.48
N GLN A 80 -3.21 -12.06 -2.26
CA GLN A 80 -4.34 -12.50 -1.43
C GLN A 80 -5.24 -11.35 -0.97
N SER A 81 -4.68 -10.19 -0.69
CA SER A 81 -5.45 -9.04 -0.22
C SER A 81 -6.22 -8.35 -1.35
N LEU A 82 -5.53 -8.03 -2.45
CA LEU A 82 -6.01 -7.13 -3.50
C LEU A 82 -6.06 -7.78 -4.89
N GLY A 83 -5.60 -9.03 -5.03
CA GLY A 83 -5.49 -9.70 -6.32
C GLY A 83 -4.64 -8.90 -7.30
N LEU A 84 -5.11 -8.78 -8.55
CA LEU A 84 -4.41 -8.03 -9.60
C LEU A 84 -4.29 -6.53 -9.29
N ALA A 85 -5.16 -5.97 -8.45
CA ALA A 85 -5.07 -4.56 -8.04
C ALA A 85 -3.82 -4.26 -7.19
N ALA A 86 -3.16 -5.29 -6.63
CA ALA A 86 -1.90 -5.14 -5.90
C ALA A 86 -0.80 -4.49 -6.75
N GLY A 87 -0.76 -4.78 -8.06
CA GLY A 87 0.19 -4.16 -8.98
C GLY A 87 -0.03 -2.65 -9.13
N VAL A 88 -1.29 -2.22 -9.20
CA VAL A 88 -1.64 -0.79 -9.23
C VAL A 88 -1.31 -0.12 -7.89
N ALA A 89 -1.54 -0.80 -6.77
CA ALA A 89 -1.14 -0.30 -5.45
C ALA A 89 0.38 -0.07 -5.37
N ALA A 90 1.18 -1.01 -5.84
CA ALA A 90 2.63 -0.88 -5.92
C ALA A 90 3.04 0.33 -6.79
N LEU A 91 2.42 0.49 -7.96
CA LEU A 91 2.67 1.64 -8.84
C LEU A 91 2.33 2.99 -8.16
N LEU A 92 1.20 3.07 -7.45
CA LEU A 92 0.82 4.28 -6.73
C LEU A 92 1.82 4.61 -5.60
N MET A 93 2.37 3.60 -4.91
CA MET A 93 3.46 3.82 -3.95
C MET A 93 4.68 4.45 -4.63
N VAL A 94 5.07 3.97 -5.82
CA VAL A 94 6.17 4.55 -6.61
C VAL A 94 5.88 5.99 -6.99
N VAL A 95 4.71 6.26 -7.58
CA VAL A 95 4.32 7.60 -8.06
C VAL A 95 4.24 8.60 -6.90
N PHE A 96 3.57 8.25 -5.81
CA PHE A 96 3.43 9.15 -4.65
C PHE A 96 4.72 9.30 -3.86
N GLY A 97 5.52 8.23 -3.75
CA GLY A 97 6.83 8.26 -3.12
C GLY A 97 7.80 9.18 -3.87
N LEU A 98 7.93 9.00 -5.19
CA LEU A 98 8.76 9.84 -6.04
C LEU A 98 8.28 11.29 -6.03
N GLY A 99 6.96 11.52 -6.17
CA GLY A 99 6.40 12.87 -6.11
C GLY A 99 6.68 13.58 -4.77
N ARG A 100 6.72 12.83 -3.65
CA ARG A 100 7.14 13.35 -2.34
C ARG A 100 8.64 13.61 -2.26
N ALA A 101 9.46 12.77 -2.90
CA ALA A 101 10.92 12.89 -2.90
C ALA A 101 11.42 14.08 -3.74
N THR A 102 10.75 14.37 -4.85
CA THR A 102 11.20 15.38 -5.83
C THR A 102 10.56 16.76 -5.65
N THR A 103 9.46 16.88 -4.89
CA THR A 103 8.78 18.18 -4.71
C THR A 103 9.69 19.23 -4.05
N PRO A 104 9.70 20.49 -4.53
CA PRO A 104 10.46 21.58 -3.91
C PRO A 104 10.02 21.89 -2.47
N GLN A 105 8.70 21.81 -2.21
CA GLN A 105 8.09 22.15 -0.92
C GLN A 105 7.24 20.98 -0.38
N PRO A 106 7.87 19.95 0.20
CA PRO A 106 7.15 18.75 0.63
C PRO A 106 6.09 19.02 1.72
N ASP A 107 6.30 19.97 2.63
CA ASP A 107 5.37 20.18 3.74
C ASP A 107 4.10 20.93 3.34
N GLN A 108 4.21 21.92 2.44
CA GLN A 108 3.05 22.65 1.93
C GLN A 108 2.06 21.74 1.20
N ASN A 109 2.58 20.74 0.49
CA ASN A 109 1.77 19.78 -0.29
C ASN A 109 1.27 18.57 0.53
N ARG A 110 1.49 18.53 1.85
CA ARG A 110 1.15 17.35 2.69
C ARG A 110 -0.33 17.01 2.67
N LYS A 111 -1.23 18.00 2.80
CA LYS A 111 -2.69 17.76 2.78
C LYS A 111 -3.14 17.22 1.42
N LYS A 112 -2.69 17.85 0.33
CA LYS A 112 -3.01 17.42 -1.04
C LYS A 112 -2.52 15.99 -1.31
N LEU A 113 -1.31 15.65 -0.87
CA LEU A 113 -0.78 14.30 -1.01
C LEU A 113 -1.62 13.28 -0.23
N ARG A 114 -2.04 13.59 1.00
CA ARG A 114 -2.91 12.71 1.80
C ARG A 114 -4.25 12.45 1.11
N ILE A 115 -4.88 13.48 0.55
CA ILE A 115 -6.13 13.33 -0.20
C ILE A 115 -5.90 12.47 -1.43
N ARG A 116 -4.85 12.72 -2.21
CA ARG A 116 -4.49 11.90 -3.38
C ARG A 116 -4.22 10.45 -3.01
N ALA A 117 -3.52 10.20 -1.90
CA ALA A 117 -3.26 8.87 -1.40
C ALA A 117 -4.57 8.17 -0.98
N LEU A 118 -5.45 8.86 -0.26
CA LEU A 118 -6.76 8.33 0.13
C LEU A 118 -7.62 7.98 -1.09
N VAL A 119 -7.73 8.90 -2.05
CA VAL A 119 -8.45 8.66 -3.32
C VAL A 119 -7.81 7.52 -4.09
N GLY A 120 -6.48 7.44 -4.12
CA GLY A 120 -5.75 6.32 -4.73
C GLY A 120 -6.07 4.98 -4.07
N THR A 121 -6.09 4.92 -2.73
CA THR A 121 -6.48 3.72 -1.98
C THR A 121 -7.93 3.31 -2.27
N LEU A 122 -8.86 4.26 -2.28
CA LEU A 122 -10.26 3.97 -2.65
C LEU A 122 -10.37 3.49 -4.09
N GLY A 123 -9.59 4.07 -5.02
CA GLY A 123 -9.53 3.63 -6.41
C GLY A 123 -8.98 2.22 -6.56
N VAL A 124 -7.95 1.84 -5.80
CA VAL A 124 -7.42 0.47 -5.76
C VAL A 124 -8.46 -0.52 -5.22
N LEU A 125 -9.18 -0.16 -4.15
CA LEU A 125 -10.24 -1.00 -3.61
C LEU A 125 -11.42 -1.16 -4.57
N ALA A 126 -11.82 -0.07 -5.24
CA ALA A 126 -12.86 -0.12 -6.27
C ALA A 126 -12.42 -0.99 -7.47
N LEU A 127 -11.16 -0.86 -7.90
CA LEU A 127 -10.58 -1.71 -8.94
C LEU A 127 -10.54 -3.19 -8.51
N ALA A 128 -10.14 -3.47 -7.27
CA ALA A 128 -10.19 -4.83 -6.73
C ALA A 128 -11.62 -5.39 -6.75
N GLY A 129 -12.62 -4.59 -6.34
CA GLY A 129 -14.02 -4.98 -6.40
C GLY A 129 -14.51 -5.25 -7.82
N LEU A 130 -14.14 -4.41 -8.78
CA LEU A 130 -14.45 -4.63 -10.21
C LEU A 130 -13.81 -5.92 -10.73
N LEU A 131 -12.56 -6.18 -10.36
CA LEU A 131 -11.83 -7.39 -10.77
C LEU A 131 -12.36 -8.67 -10.10
N ALA A 132 -13.09 -8.57 -8.99
CA ALA A 132 -13.74 -9.72 -8.38
C ALA A 132 -14.98 -10.21 -9.16
N ALA A 133 -15.56 -9.37 -10.03
CA ALA A 133 -16.78 -9.70 -10.77
C ALA A 133 -16.62 -10.79 -11.86
N PRO A 134 -15.58 -10.78 -12.73
CA PRO A 134 -15.41 -11.83 -13.72
C PRO A 134 -15.02 -13.17 -13.08
N PRO A 135 -15.40 -14.31 -13.70
CA PRO A 135 -14.93 -15.62 -13.26
C PRO A 135 -13.41 -15.70 -13.40
N ALA A 136 -12.75 -16.22 -12.36
CA ALA A 136 -11.31 -16.42 -12.40
C ALA A 136 -10.95 -17.48 -13.48
N PRO A 137 -9.91 -17.25 -14.30
CA PRO A 137 -9.43 -18.23 -15.26
C PRO A 137 -8.85 -19.45 -14.54
N ALA A 138 -8.83 -20.62 -15.19
CA ALA A 138 -8.34 -21.87 -14.60
C ALA A 138 -6.87 -21.82 -14.13
N ALA A 139 -6.07 -20.92 -14.70
CA ALA A 139 -4.67 -20.71 -14.31
C ALA A 139 -4.51 -19.80 -13.07
N TRP A 140 -5.60 -19.20 -12.56
CA TRP A 140 -5.52 -18.32 -11.40
C TRP A 140 -5.26 -19.15 -10.13
N PRO A 141 -4.20 -18.83 -9.35
CA PRO A 141 -3.76 -19.71 -8.27
C PRO A 141 -4.59 -19.60 -6.99
N LEU A 142 -5.39 -18.55 -6.83
CA LEU A 142 -6.15 -18.32 -5.60
C LEU A 142 -7.55 -18.91 -5.70
N ALA A 143 -8.07 -19.41 -4.58
CA ALA A 143 -9.47 -19.79 -4.44
C ALA A 143 -10.42 -18.57 -4.57
N LYS A 144 -9.92 -17.38 -4.22
CA LYS A 144 -10.63 -16.10 -4.39
C LYS A 144 -10.45 -15.55 -5.81
N GLY A 145 -11.40 -14.71 -6.23
CA GLY A 145 -11.40 -14.08 -7.54
C GLY A 145 -10.19 -13.14 -7.78
N LEU A 146 -10.12 -12.56 -8.97
CA LEU A 146 -9.00 -11.69 -9.39
C LEU A 146 -8.86 -10.41 -8.54
N GLY A 147 -9.87 -10.09 -7.73
CA GLY A 147 -9.88 -8.97 -6.78
C GLY A 147 -9.34 -9.28 -5.38
N GLY A 148 -9.01 -10.54 -5.09
CA GLY A 148 -8.55 -10.96 -3.77
C GLY A 148 -9.60 -10.74 -2.66
N PHE A 149 -9.15 -10.81 -1.41
CA PHE A 149 -10.03 -10.73 -0.24
C PHE A 149 -10.86 -9.45 -0.18
N TRP A 150 -10.23 -8.29 -0.37
CA TRP A 150 -10.92 -7.00 -0.27
C TRP A 150 -11.80 -6.74 -1.48
N GLY A 151 -11.41 -7.18 -2.67
CA GLY A 151 -12.25 -7.08 -3.87
C GLY A 151 -13.55 -7.86 -3.72
N ASP A 152 -13.48 -9.11 -3.27
CA ASP A 152 -14.68 -9.92 -2.99
C ASP A 152 -15.58 -9.23 -1.96
N GLY A 153 -14.99 -8.65 -0.91
CA GLY A 153 -15.74 -7.93 0.11
C GLY A 153 -16.47 -6.70 -0.43
N VAL A 154 -15.81 -5.91 -1.28
CA VAL A 154 -16.43 -4.74 -1.94
C VAL A 154 -17.57 -5.19 -2.85
N LEU A 155 -17.35 -6.20 -3.69
CA LEU A 155 -18.36 -6.69 -4.63
C LEU A 155 -19.62 -7.19 -3.91
N HIS A 156 -19.46 -8.09 -2.94
CA HIS A 156 -20.59 -8.65 -2.20
C HIS A 156 -21.25 -7.62 -1.28
N GLY A 157 -20.47 -6.68 -0.72
CA GLY A 157 -21.03 -5.57 0.05
C GLY A 157 -21.93 -4.68 -0.80
N LEU A 158 -21.49 -4.31 -2.00
CA LEU A 158 -22.30 -3.53 -2.94
C LEU A 158 -23.55 -4.30 -3.40
N ALA A 159 -23.39 -5.58 -3.75
CA ALA A 159 -24.52 -6.44 -4.10
C ALA A 159 -25.55 -6.55 -2.96
N GLY A 160 -25.09 -6.66 -1.71
CA GLY A 160 -25.94 -6.68 -0.53
C GLY A 160 -26.72 -5.37 -0.33
N VAL A 161 -26.09 -4.22 -0.59
CA VAL A 161 -26.76 -2.91 -0.54
C VAL A 161 -27.84 -2.80 -1.61
N PHE A 162 -27.56 -3.22 -2.85
CA PHE A 162 -28.56 -3.21 -3.93
C PHE A 162 -29.73 -4.15 -3.62
N SER A 163 -29.43 -5.38 -3.17
CA SER A 163 -30.46 -6.33 -2.76
C SER A 163 -31.33 -5.80 -1.61
N TYR A 164 -30.76 -5.10 -0.65
CA TYR A 164 -31.51 -4.47 0.45
C TYR A 164 -32.36 -3.30 -0.05
N ALA A 165 -31.86 -2.52 -1.01
CA ALA A 165 -32.56 -1.39 -1.60
C ALA A 165 -33.66 -1.81 -2.59
N HIS A 166 -33.79 -3.11 -2.90
CA HIS A 166 -34.67 -3.64 -3.95
C HIS A 166 -34.44 -3.00 -5.33
N ILE A 167 -33.17 -2.66 -5.62
CA ILE A 167 -32.70 -2.19 -6.94
C ILE A 167 -31.89 -3.32 -7.57
#